data_AF-A0A813P6Z3-F1
#
_entry.id   AF-A0A813P6Z3-F1
#
_cell.length_a   1.000
_cell.length_b   1.000
_cell.length_c   1.000
_cell.angle_alpha   90.00
_cell.angle_beta   90.00
_cell.angle_gamma   90.00
#
_symmetry.space_group_name_H-M   'P 1'
#
loop_
_entity.id
_entity.type
_entity.pdbx_description
1 polymer ?
#
loop_
_entity_poly.entity_id
_entity_poly.type
_entity_poly.pdbx_seq_one_letter_code
_entity_poly.pdbx_strand_id
1 'polypeptide(L)'
;MAYSFHNKVSKEQNVLIFDLGGGTCNVSVLIIEDGMYEIKSTAGDAHLGGEHFDNRMITCFVQEFKRKHNKDLSVDKRALRRLRTACKSAKRTLSSSLQASIEIESLSDGIDFYSKITRTCFEELCSDLFRTTLESVEKALREAKMNRLEIHEIVLVGGSIHMPQVQKLL
;
A
#
# COMPACT_ATOMS: atom_id res chain seq x y z
N MET A 1 -18.55 7.00 -52.57
CA MET A 1 -17.61 5.96 -52.15
C MET A 1 -17.89 5.61 -50.71
N ALA A 2 -18.45 4.43 -50.47
CA ALA A 2 -18.70 3.88 -49.14
C ALA A 2 -17.40 3.28 -48.61
N TYR A 3 -16.85 3.81 -47.52
CA TYR A 3 -15.79 3.15 -46.77
C TYR A 3 -16.43 2.38 -45.60
N SER A 4 -16.67 1.10 -45.86
CA SER A 4 -17.02 0.11 -44.84
C SER A 4 -15.73 -0.65 -44.47
N PHE A 5 -15.28 -0.48 -43.24
CA PHE A 5 -14.41 -1.40 -42.49
C PHE A 5 -15.06 -1.50 -41.10
N HIS A 6 -16.05 -2.37 -40.88
CA HIS A 6 -15.92 -3.79 -40.53
C HIS A 6 -14.94 -4.07 -39.37
N ASN A 7 -15.54 -4.46 -38.23
CA ASN A 7 -15.00 -5.26 -37.15
C ASN A 7 -13.84 -4.67 -36.33
N LYS A 8 -14.17 -3.75 -35.41
CA LYS A 8 -13.53 -3.82 -34.09
C LYS A 8 -14.07 -5.09 -33.45
N VAL A 9 -13.37 -6.22 -33.64
CA VAL A 9 -13.47 -7.34 -32.71
C VAL A 9 -13.18 -6.71 -31.35
N SER A 10 -14.19 -6.56 -30.51
CA SER A 10 -13.90 -6.25 -29.12
C SER A 10 -13.16 -7.48 -28.62
N LYS A 11 -11.85 -7.33 -28.47
CA LYS A 11 -11.04 -8.42 -27.99
C LYS A 11 -11.34 -8.51 -26.50
N GLU A 12 -11.75 -9.67 -26.04
CA GLU A 12 -11.85 -9.98 -24.61
C GLU A 12 -10.56 -9.52 -23.90
N GLN A 13 -10.70 -8.69 -22.88
CA GLN A 13 -9.59 -8.19 -22.06
C GLN A 13 -9.77 -8.61 -20.60
N ASN A 14 -8.82 -9.40 -20.10
CA ASN A 14 -8.69 -9.69 -18.69
C ASN A 14 -7.95 -8.55 -17.98
N VAL A 15 -8.62 -7.91 -17.03
CA VAL A 15 -8.10 -6.78 -16.27
C VAL A 15 -8.02 -7.15 -14.80
N LEU A 16 -6.89 -6.87 -14.16
CA LEU A 16 -6.71 -6.99 -12.72
C LEU A 16 -6.76 -5.60 -12.09
N ILE A 17 -7.71 -5.38 -11.19
CA ILE A 17 -7.77 -4.18 -10.36
C ILE A 17 -7.14 -4.49 -9.02
N PHE A 18 -6.09 -3.76 -8.67
CA PHE A 18 -5.43 -3.81 -7.38
C PHE A 18 -5.69 -2.51 -6.62
N ASP A 19 -6.52 -2.56 -5.59
CA ASP A 19 -6.86 -1.42 -4.73
C ASP A 19 -6.18 -1.56 -3.36
N LEU A 20 -5.22 -0.68 -3.07
CA LEU A 20 -4.59 -0.57 -1.76
C LEU A 20 -4.92 0.78 -1.12
N GLY A 21 -5.98 0.77 -0.31
CA GLY A 21 -6.49 1.92 0.41
C GLY A 21 -5.75 2.21 1.72
N GLY A 22 -6.43 2.93 2.61
CA GLY A 22 -5.93 3.22 3.96
C GLY A 22 -6.07 2.05 4.93
N GLY A 23 -7.18 1.31 4.87
CA GLY A 23 -7.46 0.20 5.79
C GLY A 23 -7.73 -1.14 5.12
N THR A 24 -7.89 -1.15 3.79
CA THR A 24 -8.32 -2.32 3.02
C THR A 24 -7.44 -2.53 1.80
N CYS A 25 -7.26 -3.80 1.43
CA CYS A 25 -6.62 -4.24 0.21
C CYS A 25 -7.61 -5.12 -0.54
N ASN A 26 -8.00 -4.74 -1.74
CA ASN A 26 -8.93 -5.50 -2.58
C ASN A 26 -8.28 -5.79 -3.93
N VAL A 27 -8.48 -7.00 -4.44
CA VAL A 27 -8.05 -7.42 -5.77
C VAL A 27 -9.23 -8.01 -6.51
N SER A 28 -9.55 -7.47 -7.68
CA SER A 28 -10.61 -7.98 -8.54
C SER A 28 -10.06 -8.33 -9.91
N VAL A 29 -10.48 -9.49 -10.44
CA VAL A 29 -10.18 -9.89 -11.82
C VAL A 29 -11.47 -9.78 -12.61
N LEU A 30 -11.43 -9.04 -13.70
CA LEU A 30 -12.58 -8.78 -14.56
C LEU A 30 -12.27 -9.14 -16.01
N ILE A 31 -13.32 -9.50 -16.74
CA ILE A 31 -13.30 -9.62 -18.20
C ILE A 31 -14.09 -8.44 -18.77
N ILE A 32 -13.50 -7.79 -19.76
CA ILE A 32 -14.14 -6.73 -20.53
C ILE A 32 -14.31 -7.20 -21.98
N GLU A 33 -15.55 -7.29 -22.43
CA GLU A 33 -15.93 -7.67 -23.79
C GLU A 33 -17.13 -6.84 -24.24
N ASP A 34 -17.07 -6.19 -25.39
CA ASP A 34 -18.13 -5.36 -25.99
C ASP A 34 -18.77 -4.33 -25.03
N GLY A 35 -17.98 -3.79 -24.09
CA GLY A 35 -18.44 -2.82 -23.08
C GLY A 35 -19.19 -3.44 -21.89
N MET A 36 -19.29 -4.76 -21.84
CA MET A 36 -19.76 -5.53 -20.69
C MET A 36 -18.59 -5.83 -19.75
N TYR A 37 -18.85 -5.73 -18.45
CA TYR A 37 -17.88 -6.01 -17.39
C TYR A 37 -18.35 -7.23 -16.60
N GLU A 38 -17.58 -8.32 -16.60
CA GLU A 38 -17.85 -9.51 -15.79
C GLU A 38 -16.77 -9.67 -14.72
N ILE A 39 -17.17 -9.71 -13.44
CA ILE A 39 -16.25 -10.00 -12.33
C ILE A 39 -16.04 -11.52 -12.24
N LYS A 40 -14.81 -11.99 -12.39
CA LYS A 40 -14.45 -13.42 -12.25
C LYS A 40 -14.12 -13.81 -10.82
N SER A 41 -13.48 -12.90 -10.08
CA SER A 41 -13.11 -13.13 -8.68
C SER A 41 -12.87 -11.81 -7.97
N THR A 42 -13.09 -11.81 -6.66
CA THR A 42 -12.65 -10.76 -5.76
C THR A 42 -12.00 -11.39 -4.54
N ALA A 43 -10.76 -10.99 -4.26
CA ALA A 43 -10.03 -11.37 -3.06
C ALA A 43 -9.51 -10.10 -2.37
N GLY A 44 -8.94 -10.25 -1.17
CA GLY A 44 -8.41 -9.12 -0.43
C GLY A 44 -8.36 -9.36 1.07
N ASP A 45 -7.95 -8.32 1.78
CA ASP A 45 -7.91 -8.24 3.23
C ASP A 45 -8.54 -6.91 3.69
N ALA A 46 -9.67 -7.04 4.40
CA ALA A 46 -10.43 -5.92 4.95
C ALA A 46 -9.72 -5.20 6.11
N HIS A 47 -8.60 -5.74 6.58
CA HIS A 47 -7.80 -5.21 7.68
C HIS A 47 -6.34 -5.00 7.25
N LEU A 48 -6.06 -4.80 5.98
CA LEU A 48 -4.72 -4.46 5.49
C LEU A 48 -4.76 -3.20 4.64
N GLY A 49 -3.93 -2.20 4.94
CA GLY A 49 -3.89 -0.98 4.15
C GLY A 49 -2.82 -0.02 4.64
N GLY A 50 -2.78 1.18 4.08
CA GLY A 50 -1.82 2.24 4.36
C GLY A 50 -1.56 2.51 5.86
N GLU A 51 -2.56 2.34 6.72
CA GLU A 51 -2.42 2.55 8.17
C GLU A 51 -1.60 1.46 8.87
N HIS A 52 -1.56 0.24 8.32
CA HIS A 52 -0.72 -0.85 8.83
C HIS A 52 0.76 -0.54 8.60
N PHE A 53 1.09 0.01 7.43
CA PHE A 53 2.43 0.51 7.14
C PHE A 53 2.82 1.69 8.07
N ASP A 54 1.88 2.61 8.33
CA ASP A 54 2.11 3.68 9.30
C ASP A 54 2.39 3.11 10.70
N ASN A 55 1.63 2.09 11.12
CA ASN A 55 1.78 1.45 12.43
C ASN A 55 3.12 0.72 12.60
N ARG A 56 3.70 0.14 11.54
CA ARG A 56 5.07 -0.43 11.57
C ARG A 56 6.10 0.65 11.93
N MET A 57 6.00 1.81 11.27
CA MET A 57 6.88 2.95 11.52
C MET A 57 6.69 3.54 12.92
N ILE A 58 5.42 3.69 13.36
CA ILE A 58 5.10 4.17 14.71
C ILE A 58 5.71 3.24 15.76
N THR A 59 5.53 1.93 15.62
CA THR A 59 6.05 0.94 16.58
C THR A 59 7.58 1.01 16.66
N CYS A 60 8.25 1.12 15.51
CA CYS A 60 9.71 1.29 15.44
C CYS A 60 10.16 2.54 16.22
N PHE A 61 9.51 3.69 16.00
CA PHE A 61 9.89 4.93 16.67
C PHE A 61 9.47 5.01 18.14
N VAL A 62 8.39 4.34 18.55
CA VAL A 62 8.04 4.18 19.97
C VAL A 62 9.13 3.40 20.69
N GLN A 63 9.60 2.30 20.11
CA GLN A 63 10.72 1.53 20.67
C GLN A 63 12.02 2.32 20.68
N GLU A 64 12.29 3.09 19.63
CA GLU A 64 13.46 3.98 19.56
C GLU A 64 13.44 5.04 20.66
N PHE A 65 12.30 5.72 20.85
CA PHE A 65 12.13 6.73 21.89
C PHE A 65 12.29 6.13 23.29
N LYS A 66 11.68 4.96 23.53
CA LYS A 66 11.82 4.23 24.79
C LYS A 66 13.27 3.85 25.08
N ARG A 67 14.02 3.38 24.08
CA ARG A 67 15.45 3.08 24.22
C ARG A 67 16.29 4.33 24.51
N LYS A 68 16.01 5.46 23.83
CA LYS A 68 16.80 6.70 23.97
C LYS A 68 16.53 7.45 25.27
N HIS A 69 15.28 7.45 25.75
CA HIS A 69 14.83 8.32 26.84
C HIS A 69 14.23 7.58 28.04
N ASN A 70 14.20 6.24 28.01
CA ASN A 70 13.58 5.38 29.01
C ASN A 70 12.12 5.76 29.31
N LYS A 71 11.39 6.21 28.29
CA LYS A 71 9.98 6.63 28.38
C LYS A 71 9.12 5.91 27.37
N ASP A 72 8.00 5.39 27.84
CA ASP A 72 7.06 4.66 27.01
C ASP A 72 6.02 5.62 26.42
N LEU A 73 6.06 5.85 25.10
CA LEU A 73 5.07 6.70 24.44
C LEU A 73 3.69 6.05 24.38
N SER A 74 3.55 4.74 24.57
CA SER A 74 2.26 4.04 24.42
C SER A 74 1.19 4.51 25.40
N VAL A 75 1.60 5.10 26.54
CA VAL A 75 0.68 5.66 27.54
C VAL A 75 0.31 7.12 27.25
N ASP A 76 1.07 7.83 26.41
CA ASP A 76 0.79 9.21 26.01
C ASP A 76 0.05 9.25 24.65
N LYS A 77 -1.28 9.32 24.72
CA LYS A 77 -2.15 9.40 23.53
C LYS A 77 -1.87 10.64 22.67
N ARG A 78 -1.45 11.76 23.27
CA ARG A 78 -1.15 13.00 22.54
C ARG A 78 0.16 12.84 21.77
N ALA A 79 1.19 12.32 22.41
CA ALA A 79 2.48 12.02 21.77
C ALA A 79 2.29 11.03 20.61
N LEU A 80 1.57 9.93 20.83
CA LEU A 80 1.29 8.94 19.77
C LEU A 80 0.54 9.54 18.58
N ARG A 81 -0.43 10.42 18.81
CA ARG A 81 -1.14 11.09 17.71
C ARG A 81 -0.19 11.95 16.88
N ARG A 82 0.71 12.70 17.52
CA ARG A 82 1.71 13.54 16.83
C ARG A 82 2.70 12.69 16.06
N LEU A 83 3.20 11.61 16.67
CA LEU A 83 4.08 10.65 16.02
C LEU A 83 3.42 9.99 14.81
N ARG A 84 2.13 9.61 14.91
CA ARG A 84 1.36 9.06 13.78
C ARG A 84 1.29 10.04 12.61
N THR A 85 1.02 11.32 12.87
CA THR A 85 1.00 12.35 11.82
C THR A 85 2.36 12.47 11.14
N ALA A 86 3.45 12.48 11.92
CA ALA A 86 4.80 12.53 11.38
C ALA A 86 5.14 11.29 10.55
N CYS A 87 4.77 10.08 11.00
CA CYS A 87 4.97 8.84 10.26
C CYS A 87 4.17 8.81 8.95
N LYS A 88 2.91 9.27 8.96
CA LYS A 88 2.08 9.41 7.74
C LYS A 88 2.76 10.35 6.73
N SER A 89 3.33 11.46 7.21
CA SER A 89 4.08 12.40 6.37
C SER A 89 5.35 11.76 5.82
N ALA A 90 6.16 11.13 6.68
CA ALA A 90 7.40 10.47 6.28
C ALA A 90 7.17 9.34 5.27
N LYS A 91 6.13 8.52 5.44
CA LYS A 91 5.73 7.50 4.44
C LYS A 91 5.48 8.12 3.07
N ARG A 92 4.73 9.23 3.01
CA ARG A 92 4.49 9.96 1.74
C ARG A 92 5.78 10.51 1.15
N THR A 93 6.68 11.04 1.98
CA THR A 93 8.01 11.48 1.52
C THR A 93 8.82 10.31 0.97
N LEU A 94 8.78 9.14 1.61
CA LEU A 94 9.50 7.95 1.17
C LEU A 94 8.97 7.39 -0.16
N SER A 95 7.73 7.71 -0.56
CA SER A 95 7.22 7.37 -1.88
C SER A 95 7.99 8.05 -3.03
N SER A 96 8.54 9.24 -2.80
CA SER A 96 9.30 10.00 -3.82
C SER A 96 10.79 10.14 -3.48
N SER A 97 11.17 10.04 -2.21
CA SER A 97 12.53 10.24 -1.71
C SER A 97 13.12 8.97 -1.07
N LEU A 98 14.44 8.86 -1.04
CA LEU A 98 15.13 7.71 -0.44
C LEU A 98 15.22 7.77 1.10
N GLN A 99 14.93 8.93 1.69
CA GLN A 99 14.98 9.15 3.14
C GLN A 99 13.91 10.17 3.57
N ALA A 100 13.51 10.10 4.84
CA ALA A 100 12.65 11.08 5.49
C ALA A 100 13.14 11.34 6.93
N SER A 101 12.97 12.58 7.41
CA SER A 101 13.21 12.96 8.80
C SER A 101 11.91 12.96 9.60
N ILE A 102 11.99 12.59 10.87
CA ILE A 102 10.94 12.77 11.87
C ILE A 102 11.45 13.79 12.87
N GLU A 103 10.77 14.92 12.96
CA GLU A 103 11.14 16.03 13.82
C GLU A 103 9.90 16.51 14.57
N ILE A 104 9.87 16.29 15.89
CA ILE A 104 8.72 16.62 16.73
C ILE A 104 9.20 17.25 18.03
N GLU A 105 9.00 18.55 18.17
CA GLU A 105 9.33 19.30 19.39
C GLU A 105 8.44 18.89 20.57
N SER A 106 9.01 18.76 21.76
CA SER A 106 8.30 18.41 23.00
C SER A 106 7.33 17.25 22.80
N LEU A 107 7.80 16.15 22.19
CA LEU A 107 6.98 14.98 21.87
C LEU A 107 6.33 14.41 23.13
N SER A 108 7.10 14.22 24.21
CA SER A 108 6.65 13.72 25.51
C SER A 108 7.46 14.37 26.62
N ASP A 109 6.79 14.93 27.64
CA ASP A 109 7.42 15.56 28.81
C ASP A 109 8.54 16.58 28.47
N GLY A 110 8.30 17.40 27.44
CA GLY A 110 9.27 18.40 26.99
C GLY A 110 10.47 17.85 26.21
N ILE A 111 10.52 16.54 25.94
CA ILE A 111 11.60 15.91 25.18
C ILE A 111 11.29 16.00 23.69
N ASP A 112 12.19 16.61 22.92
CA ASP A 112 12.12 16.61 21.47
C ASP A 112 12.48 15.25 20.89
N PHE A 113 11.87 14.90 19.75
CA PHE A 113 12.20 13.68 19.02
C PHE A 113 12.70 13.99 17.61
N TYR A 114 13.94 13.60 17.36
CA TYR A 114 14.60 13.68 16.06
C TYR A 114 15.08 12.29 15.64
N SER A 115 14.59 11.81 14.50
CA SER A 115 15.04 10.56 13.88
C SER A 115 14.99 10.65 12.36
N LYS A 116 15.59 9.67 11.69
CA LYS A 116 15.58 9.54 10.22
C LYS A 116 15.30 8.10 9.85
N ILE A 117 14.61 7.91 8.75
CA ILE A 117 14.33 6.59 8.18
C ILE A 117 14.62 6.60 6.68
N THR A 118 15.27 5.54 6.20
CA THR A 118 15.51 5.31 4.78
C THR A 118 14.36 4.50 4.18
N ARG A 119 14.17 4.62 2.87
CA ARG A 119 13.18 3.82 2.13
C ARG A 119 13.44 2.34 2.33
N THR A 120 14.69 1.90 2.24
CA THR A 120 15.10 0.50 2.45
C THR A 120 14.70 0.00 3.83
N CYS A 121 14.96 0.76 4.90
CA CYS A 121 14.59 0.36 6.25
C CYS A 121 13.07 0.30 6.43
N PHE A 122 12.31 1.25 5.85
CA PHE A 122 10.86 1.20 5.84
C PHE A 122 10.31 -0.02 5.07
N GLU A 123 10.92 -0.34 3.92
CA GLU A 123 10.53 -1.49 3.09
C GLU A 123 10.79 -2.81 3.83
N GLU A 124 11.93 -2.93 4.52
CA GLU A 124 12.25 -4.06 5.38
C GLU A 124 11.26 -4.22 6.55
N LEU A 125 10.94 -3.12 7.23
CA LEU A 125 9.97 -3.07 8.34
C LEU A 125 8.56 -3.54 7.95
N CYS A 126 8.21 -3.42 6.67
CA CYS A 126 6.88 -3.76 6.15
C CYS A 126 6.91 -4.94 5.17
N SER A 127 8.02 -5.67 5.10
CA SER A 127 8.24 -6.76 4.13
C SER A 127 7.15 -7.84 4.18
N ASP A 128 6.65 -8.16 5.37
CA ASP A 128 5.54 -9.09 5.58
C ASP A 128 4.23 -8.56 5.01
N LEU A 129 3.91 -7.28 5.23
CA LEU A 129 2.70 -6.65 4.72
C LEU A 129 2.68 -6.62 3.19
N PHE A 130 3.82 -6.31 2.56
CA PHE A 130 3.95 -6.35 1.11
C PHE A 130 3.71 -7.76 0.56
N ARG A 131 4.26 -8.79 1.20
CA ARG A 131 4.01 -10.18 0.80
C ARG A 131 2.52 -10.54 0.90
N THR A 132 1.83 -10.14 1.97
CA THR A 132 0.38 -10.39 2.11
C THR A 132 -0.45 -9.72 1.00
N THR A 133 -0.02 -8.56 0.48
CA THR A 133 -0.70 -7.97 -0.69
C THR A 133 -0.55 -8.82 -1.96
N LEU A 134 0.59 -9.49 -2.15
CA LEU A 134 0.80 -10.42 -3.27
C LEU A 134 -0.01 -11.71 -3.12
N GLU A 135 -0.10 -12.24 -1.90
CA GLU A 135 -0.94 -13.41 -1.61
C GLU A 135 -2.41 -13.16 -2.00
N SER A 136 -2.90 -11.92 -1.83
CA SER A 136 -4.24 -11.50 -2.27
C SER A 136 -4.39 -11.52 -3.79
N VAL A 137 -3.35 -11.11 -4.53
CA VAL A 137 -3.30 -11.18 -5.99
C VAL A 137 -3.31 -12.62 -6.49
N GLU A 138 -2.45 -13.47 -5.91
CA GLU A 138 -2.39 -14.89 -6.27
C GLU A 138 -3.71 -15.61 -5.97
N LYS A 139 -4.37 -15.25 -4.86
CA LYS A 139 -5.70 -15.78 -4.53
C LYS A 139 -6.74 -15.37 -5.57
N ALA A 140 -6.79 -14.10 -5.97
CA ALA A 140 -7.73 -13.63 -6.98
C ALA A 140 -7.52 -14.37 -8.32
N LEU A 141 -6.27 -14.47 -8.79
CA LEU A 141 -5.95 -15.19 -10.04
C LEU A 141 -6.37 -16.66 -9.98
N ARG A 142 -6.13 -17.33 -8.85
CA ARG A 142 -6.53 -18.73 -8.64
C ARG A 142 -8.05 -18.90 -8.65
N GLU A 143 -8.79 -18.02 -8.01
CA GLU A 143 -10.25 -18.05 -7.97
C GLU A 143 -10.87 -17.72 -9.34
N ALA A 144 -10.27 -16.80 -10.09
CA ALA A 144 -10.60 -16.53 -11.50
C ALA A 144 -10.22 -17.68 -12.44
N LYS A 145 -9.41 -18.64 -11.97
CA LYS A 145 -8.81 -19.73 -12.77
C LYS A 145 -7.99 -19.20 -13.95
N MET A 146 -7.26 -18.11 -13.72
CA MET A 146 -6.43 -17.44 -14.73
C MET A 146 -4.95 -17.48 -14.34
N ASN A 147 -4.09 -17.66 -15.32
CA ASN A 147 -2.65 -17.45 -15.21
C ASN A 147 -2.33 -15.95 -15.26
N ARG A 148 -1.26 -15.54 -14.58
CA ARG A 148 -0.75 -14.16 -14.64
C ARG A 148 -0.47 -13.67 -16.07
N LEU A 149 -0.09 -14.58 -16.98
CA LEU A 149 0.18 -14.27 -18.39
C LEU A 149 -1.08 -13.95 -19.21
N GLU A 150 -2.26 -14.28 -18.68
CA GLU A 150 -3.55 -14.01 -19.31
C GLU A 150 -4.11 -12.63 -18.92
N ILE A 151 -3.50 -11.95 -17.94
CA ILE A 151 -3.86 -10.58 -17.57
C ILE A 151 -3.28 -9.60 -18.58
N HIS A 152 -4.15 -8.81 -19.20
CA HIS A 152 -3.79 -7.85 -20.24
C HIS A 152 -3.46 -6.48 -19.65
N GLU A 153 -4.12 -6.09 -18.57
CA GLU A 153 -3.96 -4.79 -17.94
C GLU A 153 -4.06 -4.90 -16.42
N ILE A 154 -3.25 -4.11 -15.72
CA ILE A 154 -3.29 -3.96 -14.26
C ILE A 154 -3.66 -2.50 -13.96
N VAL A 155 -4.75 -2.32 -13.23
CA VAL A 155 -5.23 -1.01 -12.76
C VAL A 155 -4.90 -0.88 -11.28
N LEU A 156 -4.06 0.09 -10.93
CA LEU A 156 -3.67 0.39 -9.55
C LEU A 156 -4.56 1.49 -8.99
N VAL A 157 -5.22 1.22 -7.86
CA VAL A 157 -6.15 2.13 -7.18
C VAL A 157 -5.75 2.30 -5.71
N GLY A 158 -6.04 3.48 -5.14
CA GLY A 158 -5.85 3.76 -3.72
C GLY A 158 -4.58 4.56 -3.40
N GLY A 159 -4.55 5.23 -2.24
CA GLY A 159 -3.45 6.14 -1.90
C GLY A 159 -2.12 5.42 -1.60
N SER A 160 -2.16 4.13 -1.25
CA SER A 160 -0.98 3.38 -0.83
C SER A 160 -0.20 2.77 -2.02
N ILE A 161 -0.76 2.80 -3.23
CA ILE A 161 -0.08 2.36 -4.46
C ILE A 161 1.08 3.27 -4.88
N HIS A 162 1.22 4.45 -4.27
CA HIS A 162 2.36 5.34 -4.49
C HIS A 162 3.64 4.86 -3.80
N MET A 163 3.60 3.80 -2.98
CA MET A 163 4.81 3.19 -2.43
C MET A 163 5.56 2.42 -3.54
N PRO A 164 6.84 2.76 -3.85
CA PRO A 164 7.58 2.13 -4.94
C PRO A 164 7.67 0.61 -4.83
N GLN A 165 7.77 0.08 -3.61
CA GLN A 165 7.80 -1.37 -3.40
C GLN A 165 6.51 -2.07 -3.84
N VAL A 166 5.34 -1.45 -3.68
CA VAL A 166 4.07 -2.03 -4.17
C VAL A 166 4.09 -2.14 -5.69
N GLN A 167 4.54 -1.09 -6.38
CA GLN A 167 4.60 -1.05 -7.84
C GLN A 167 5.65 -2.02 -8.42
N LYS A 168 6.72 -2.31 -7.69
CA LYS A 168 7.75 -3.27 -8.13
C LYS A 168 7.32 -4.73 -8.00
N LEU A 169 6.38 -5.01 -7.10
CA LEU A 169 5.93 -6.36 -6.81
C LEU A 169 4.81 -6.82 -7.75
N LEU A 170 4.07 -5.87 -8.33
CA LEU A 170 2.99 -6.09 -9.29
C LEU A 170 3.52 -6.01 -10.73
#